data_AF-A0A966MDU3-F1
#
_entry.id   AF-A0A966MDU3-F1
#
_cell.length_a   1.000
_cell.length_b   1.000
_cell.length_c   1.000
_cell.angle_alpha   90.00
_cell.angle_beta   90.00
_cell.angle_gamma   90.00
#
_symmetry.space_group_name_H-M   'P 1'
#
loop_
_entity.id
_entity.type
_entity.pdbx_description
1 polymer ?
#
loop_
_entity_poly.entity_id
_entity_poly.type
_entity_poly.pdbx_seq_one_letter_code
_entity_poly.pdbx_strand_id
1 'polypeptide(L)' 'MSGHGYETGRLNLPFVGLCSFGKYPYQPDWSSIDADFAILGAPFDFGTQFRAGARFGPRGIREAS' A
#
# COMPACT_ATOMS: atom_id res chain seq x y z
N MET A 1 -0.54 -10.36 -31.60
CA MET A 1 -1.10 -9.22 -30.86
C MET A 1 -0.88 -9.48 -29.39
N SER A 2 -0.24 -8.58 -28.67
CA SER A 2 -0.12 -8.70 -27.21
C SER A 2 -1.53 -8.56 -26.60
N GLY A 3 -2.02 -9.61 -25.94
CA GLY A 3 -3.31 -9.59 -25.27
C GLY A 3 -3.35 -8.45 -24.24
N HIS A 4 -4.47 -7.75 -24.18
CA HIS A 4 -4.65 -6.70 -23.18
C HIS A 4 -4.89 -7.34 -21.80
N GLY A 5 -4.34 -6.75 -20.74
CA GLY A 5 -4.42 -7.28 -19.38
C GLY A 5 -5.85 -7.39 -18.79
N TYR A 6 -6.88 -6.90 -19.48
CA TYR A 6 -8.28 -7.13 -19.09
C TYR A 6 -8.77 -8.54 -19.47
N GLU A 7 -8.11 -9.24 -20.39
CA GLU A 7 -8.53 -10.58 -20.82
C GLU A 7 -8.17 -11.68 -19.81
N THR A 8 -7.27 -11.39 -18.86
CA THR A 8 -6.87 -12.32 -17.79
C THR A 8 -7.76 -12.21 -16.54
N GLY A 9 -8.80 -11.37 -16.56
CA GLY A 9 -9.85 -11.30 -15.53
C GLY A 9 -9.53 -10.47 -14.29
N ARG A 10 -8.26 -10.16 -14.00
CA ARG A 10 -7.89 -9.32 -12.85
C ARG A 10 -7.18 -8.05 -13.31
N LEU A 11 -7.90 -6.94 -13.28
CA LEU A 11 -7.36 -5.62 -13.59
C LEU A 11 -6.37 -5.19 -12.49
N ASN A 12 -5.25 -4.63 -12.93
CA ASN A 12 -4.28 -3.98 -12.05
C ASN A 12 -4.24 -2.46 -12.32
N LEU A 13 -5.37 -1.79 -12.08
CA LEU A 13 -5.52 -0.33 -12.20
C LEU A 13 -5.41 0.33 -10.82
N PRO A 14 -5.06 1.62 -10.70
CA PRO A 14 -4.82 2.27 -9.39
C PRO A 14 -5.98 2.13 -8.39
N PHE A 15 -7.22 2.15 -8.86
CA PHE A 15 -8.43 2.13 -8.03
C PHE A 15 -8.98 0.72 -7.72
N VAL A 16 -8.26 -0.35 -8.10
CA VAL A 16 -8.69 -1.74 -7.83
C VAL A 16 -7.66 -2.52 -7.01
N GLY A 17 -8.18 -3.43 -6.17
CA GLY A 17 -7.38 -4.34 -5.34
C GLY A 17 -7.09 -3.81 -3.94
N LEU A 18 -6.36 -4.60 -3.16
CA LEU A 18 -5.91 -4.20 -1.84
C LEU A 18 -4.84 -3.11 -1.96
N CYS A 19 -5.01 -2.02 -1.24
CA CYS A 19 -4.09 -0.89 -1.25
C CYS A 19 -2.98 -1.11 -0.20
N SER A 20 -2.08 -2.02 -0.53
CA SER A 20 -0.73 -2.12 0.05
C SER A 20 0.24 -1.22 -0.75
N PHE A 21 1.43 -0.97 -0.20
CA PHE A 21 2.46 -0.21 -0.92
C PHE A 21 2.89 -0.97 -2.18
N GLY A 22 2.87 -0.32 -3.34
CA GLY A 22 3.21 -0.92 -4.64
C GLY A 22 2.37 -2.15 -5.00
N LYS A 23 1.23 -2.34 -4.32
CA LYS A 23 0.42 -3.58 -4.36
C LYS A 23 1.19 -4.86 -4.00
N TYR A 24 2.27 -4.75 -3.21
CA TYR A 24 3.00 -5.91 -2.69
C TYR A 24 2.13 -6.76 -1.74
N PRO A 25 2.47 -8.05 -1.55
CA PRO A 25 1.72 -8.94 -0.66
C PRO A 25 1.61 -8.38 0.77
N TYR A 26 0.41 -8.49 1.35
CA TYR A 26 0.20 -8.23 2.77
C TYR A 26 0.55 -9.47 3.59
N GLN A 27 1.46 -9.33 4.55
CA GLN A 27 1.83 -10.38 5.49
C GLN A 27 1.57 -9.89 6.93
N PRO A 28 0.50 -10.33 7.60
CA PRO A 28 0.22 -9.98 8.99
C PRO A 28 1.10 -10.71 10.02
N ASP A 29 1.61 -11.89 9.67
CA ASP A 29 2.42 -12.70 10.57
C ASP A 29 3.90 -12.34 10.44
N TRP A 30 4.43 -11.72 11.49
CA TRP A 30 5.82 -11.28 11.58
C TRP A 30 6.83 -12.41 11.46
N SER A 31 6.47 -13.62 11.93
CA SER A 31 7.35 -14.78 11.84
C SER A 31 7.41 -15.37 10.42
N SER A 32 6.47 -15.00 9.57
CA SER A 32 6.33 -15.47 8.19
C SER A 32 6.75 -14.40 7.16
N ILE A 33 7.48 -13.37 7.58
CA ILE A 33 8.05 -12.36 6.68
C ILE A 33 9.33 -12.93 6.06
N ASP A 34 9.28 -13.20 4.76
CA ASP A 34 10.42 -13.56 3.91
C ASP A 34 10.54 -12.52 2.79
N ALA A 35 11.29 -11.44 3.04
CA ALA A 35 11.45 -10.32 2.12
C ALA A 35 12.73 -9.52 2.40
N ASP A 36 13.31 -8.90 1.38
CA ASP A 36 14.42 -7.96 1.52
C ASP A 36 13.98 -6.68 2.27
N PHE A 37 12.73 -6.27 2.07
CA PHE A 37 12.14 -5.07 2.68
C PHE A 37 10.68 -5.30 3.07
N ALA A 38 10.26 -4.72 4.18
CA ALA A 38 8.87 -4.70 4.65
C ALA A 38 8.41 -3.26 4.93
N ILE A 39 7.16 -2.95 4.59
CA ILE A 39 6.58 -1.61 4.76
C ILE A 39 5.57 -1.61 5.89
N LEU A 40 5.91 -0.92 6.99
CA LEU A 40 5.01 -0.67 8.11
C LEU A 40 4.57 0.80 8.13
N GLY A 41 3.28 1.04 8.35
CA GLY A 41 2.76 2.39 8.55
C GLY A 41 2.65 2.72 10.04
N ALA A 42 3.14 3.89 10.45
CA ALA A 42 2.94 4.44 11.80
C ALA A 42 2.01 5.67 11.72
N PRO A 43 0.67 5.50 11.77
CA PRO A 43 -0.29 6.58 11.57
C PRO A 43 -0.45 7.44 12.83
N PHE A 44 0.56 8.27 13.12
CA PHE A 44 0.59 9.11 14.32
C PHE A 44 0.96 10.56 13.98
N ASP A 45 0.26 11.52 14.58
CA ASP A 45 0.54 12.95 14.38
C ASP A 45 0.32 13.82 15.63
N PHE A 46 0.17 13.24 16.83
CA PHE A 46 0.01 14.03 18.07
C PHE A 46 1.26 14.84 18.45
N GLY A 47 2.40 14.57 17.79
CA GLY A 47 3.62 15.39 17.93
C GLY A 47 3.66 16.64 17.03
N THR A 48 2.67 16.84 16.15
CA THR A 48 2.66 17.99 15.24
C THR A 48 2.28 19.28 15.97
N GLN A 49 2.99 20.39 15.68
CA GLN A 49 2.77 21.69 16.34
C GLN A 49 1.77 22.60 15.61
N PHE A 50 1.45 22.32 14.34
CA PHE A 50 0.62 23.19 13.51
C PHE A 50 -0.52 22.44 12.83
N ARG A 51 -0.28 21.90 11.63
CA ARG A 51 -1.31 21.20 10.86
C ARG A 51 -1.29 19.71 11.17
N ALA A 52 -2.42 19.21 11.66
CA ALA A 52 -2.70 17.78 11.75
C ALA A 52 -2.84 17.15 10.35
N GLY A 53 -2.78 15.82 10.30
CA GLY A 53 -3.07 15.06 9.08
C GLY A 53 -2.01 14.03 8.70
N ALA A 54 -0.80 14.09 9.28
CA ALA A 54 0.26 13.13 8.98
C ALA A 54 -0.15 11.67 9.30
N ARG A 55 -1.11 11.46 10.21
CA ARG A 55 -1.68 10.14 10.50
C ARG A 55 -2.34 9.48 9.28
N PHE A 56 -2.80 10.26 8.30
CA PHE A 56 -3.38 9.76 7.05
C PHE A 56 -2.32 9.45 5.99
N GLY A 57 -1.08 9.92 6.18
CA GLY A 57 0.05 9.74 5.26
C GLY A 57 0.32 8.28 4.87
N PRO A 58 0.43 7.33 5.82
CA PRO A 58 0.68 5.93 5.48
C PRO A 58 -0.40 5.30 4.58
N ARG A 59 -1.64 5.78 4.64
CA ARG A 59 -2.70 5.33 3.72
C ARG A 59 -2.55 6.02 2.36
N GLY A 60 -2.38 7.34 2.35
CA GLY A 60 -2.23 8.11 1.10
C GLY A 60 -1.02 7.68 0.27
N ILE A 61 0.11 7.35 0.90
CA ILE A 61 1.29 6.83 0.20
C ILE A 61 0.99 5.50 -0.51
N ARG A 62 0.23 4.59 0.13
CA ARG A 62 -0.15 3.30 -0.49
C ARG A 62 -1.15 3.46 -1.63
N GLU A 63 -1.99 4.49 -1.59
CA GLU A 63 -2.93 4.78 -2.68
C GLU A 63 -2.23 5.38 -3.90
N ALA A 64 -1.13 6.09 -3.68
CA ALA A 64 -0.34 6.74 -4.72
C ALA A 64 0.81 5.89 -5.30
N SER A 65 1.21 4.81 -4.60
CA SER A 65 2.33 3.93 -4.97
C SER A 65 2.00 2.92 -6.07
#